data_AF-A0A1S3G8B9-F1
#
_entry.id   AF-A0A1S3G8B9-F1
#
_cell.length_a   1.000
_cell.length_b   1.000
_cell.length_c   1.000
_cell.angle_alpha   90.00
_cell.angle_beta   90.00
_cell.angle_gamma   90.00
#
_symmetry.space_group_name_H-M   'P 1'
#
loop_
_entity.id
_entity.type
_entity.pdbx_description
1 polymer ?
#
loop_
_entity_poly.entity_id
_entity_poly.type
_entity_poly.pdbx_seq_one_letter_code
_entity_poly.pdbx_strand_id
1 'polypeptide(L)'
;MCGICCSVSFSAEHFSKDLKEDLLYNLKRRGPNSGKQLVKSDVDYQCLFSGHVLHLRGILTVQPMEDERGNVFLWNGEVFSGIKVEAEENDTQIMFNKLCASENESDILSLFSEVQGPWSFIYYQASSHYLWFGRDFFGRRSLLWHFSNMGKNFCLSSVGTQTSGVANQWQEVPASGIFKIDLKSTAISGCVILKLYPWKYISEENVMEKYVNSLTQISAELPTFVSVVANEARLYLENPIVPLNMMLPEAEVEMQCKNNSSISPTRDTFKVFLTDQHMKKVVQQFIDVLSIAVKRRVLYLARDKNLAPKEVLQTSNRKANVAILFSGGIDSMVIATLADRHIPIDEPIDLLNVAFMTKEKNKPTSFQEERSKTKYLCEVLSEGVSNNDDSSYNVPDRITGRAGLKELQTVNPSRIWNFIEINVSLEELQKLRRTQICHLVQPLGTVLDDSIGCAVWFASRGIGWLVTQDDVKSYQSSAKVILTGIGADEQLAGYSRHRIRFQTLGLEGLNKEIAMELGRISSRNLGRDDRVIGDHGKEASHPVAKLR
;
A
#
# COMPACT_ATOMS: atom_id res chain seq x y z
N MET A 1 10.34 -4.98 -0.52
CA MET A 1 9.56 -4.28 -1.59
C MET A 1 10.39 -4.12 -2.87
N CYS A 2 9.78 -4.27 -4.05
CA CYS A 2 10.47 -4.17 -5.35
C CYS A 2 9.58 -3.57 -6.45
N GLY A 3 10.21 -2.93 -7.43
CA GLY A 3 9.62 -2.70 -8.75
C GLY A 3 9.82 -3.94 -9.61
N ILE A 4 8.76 -4.71 -9.88
CA ILE A 4 8.81 -5.93 -10.70
C ILE A 4 8.05 -5.76 -12.00
N CYS A 5 8.54 -6.36 -13.08
CA CYS A 5 7.89 -6.39 -14.39
C CYS A 5 8.27 -7.64 -15.19
N CYS A 6 7.30 -8.17 -15.94
CA CYS A 6 7.49 -9.19 -16.97
C CYS A 6 6.72 -8.78 -18.22
N SER A 7 7.41 -8.56 -19.33
CA SER A 7 6.79 -8.37 -20.63
C SER A 7 6.96 -9.63 -21.47
N VAL A 8 5.87 -10.13 -22.02
CA VAL A 8 5.83 -11.31 -22.89
C VAL A 8 5.40 -10.88 -24.28
N SER A 9 6.14 -11.32 -25.29
CA SER A 9 5.79 -11.19 -26.69
C SER A 9 5.69 -12.56 -27.36
N PHE A 10 4.59 -12.79 -28.06
CA PHE A 10 4.37 -13.98 -28.89
C PHE A 10 4.75 -13.74 -30.36
N SER A 11 5.44 -12.64 -30.68
CA SER A 11 5.89 -12.28 -32.03
C SER A 11 7.31 -11.71 -32.00
N ALA A 12 8.24 -12.35 -32.71
CA ALA A 12 9.63 -11.90 -32.79
C ALA A 12 9.78 -10.50 -33.42
N GLU A 13 8.84 -10.08 -34.27
CA GLU A 13 8.86 -8.76 -34.94
C GLU A 13 8.55 -7.59 -34.00
N HIS A 14 7.89 -7.86 -32.87
CA HIS A 14 7.37 -6.83 -31.96
C HIS A 14 8.03 -6.87 -30.56
N PHE A 15 9.09 -7.66 -30.40
CA PHE A 15 9.82 -7.74 -29.14
C PHE A 15 10.87 -6.63 -29.03
N SER A 16 10.69 -5.78 -28.03
CA SER A 16 11.74 -4.87 -27.58
C SER A 16 12.58 -5.56 -26.51
N LYS A 17 13.91 -5.52 -26.66
CA LYS A 17 14.84 -5.98 -25.62
C LYS A 17 14.82 -5.08 -24.39
N ASP A 18 14.32 -3.86 -24.54
CA ASP A 18 14.23 -2.87 -23.48
C ASP A 18 12.77 -2.54 -23.16
N LEU A 19 12.48 -2.32 -21.88
CA LEU A 19 11.21 -1.76 -21.45
C LEU A 19 11.08 -0.30 -21.93
N LYS A 20 9.85 0.16 -22.14
CA LYS A 20 9.57 1.58 -22.36
C LYS A 20 10.21 2.42 -21.23
N GLU A 21 10.85 3.53 -21.60
CA GLU A 21 11.64 4.36 -20.67
C GLU A 21 10.83 4.79 -19.45
N ASP A 22 9.59 5.26 -19.64
CA ASP A 22 8.72 5.69 -18.54
C ASP A 22 8.40 4.55 -17.55
N LEU A 23 8.22 3.33 -18.05
CA LEU A 23 7.94 2.17 -17.23
C LEU A 23 9.17 1.80 -16.41
N LEU A 24 10.33 1.76 -17.06
CA LEU A 24 11.60 1.49 -16.41
C LEU A 24 11.92 2.55 -15.35
N TYR A 25 11.65 3.82 -15.63
CA TYR A 25 11.80 4.92 -14.69
C TYR A 25 10.93 4.71 -13.44
N ASN A 26 9.64 4.41 -13.61
CA ASN A 26 8.73 4.16 -12.48
C ASN A 26 9.15 2.93 -11.66
N LEU A 27 9.64 1.87 -12.31
CA LEU A 27 10.15 0.68 -11.61
C LEU A 27 11.42 0.98 -10.79
N LYS A 28 12.37 1.74 -11.34
CA LYS A 28 13.60 2.17 -10.64
C LYS A 28 13.28 3.02 -9.41
N ARG A 29 12.27 3.88 -9.48
CA ARG A 29 11.82 4.67 -8.34
C ARG A 29 11.30 3.82 -7.18
N ARG A 30 10.66 2.69 -7.47
CA ARG A 30 10.21 1.71 -6.46
C ARG A 30 11.34 0.93 -5.80
N GLY A 31 12.41 0.65 -6.54
CA GLY A 31 13.55 -0.12 -6.05
C GLY A 31 14.88 0.52 -6.41
N PRO A 32 15.30 1.56 -5.67
CA PRO A 32 16.47 2.35 -6.03
C PRO A 32 17.81 1.69 -5.67
N ASN A 33 17.84 0.58 -4.91
CA ASN A 33 19.10 0.01 -4.41
C ASN A 33 19.80 -0.89 -5.44
N SER A 34 19.05 -1.54 -6.32
CA SER A 34 19.60 -2.39 -7.38
C SER A 34 18.58 -2.57 -8.49
N GLY A 35 19.02 -2.83 -9.71
CA GLY A 35 18.16 -3.15 -10.83
C GLY A 35 18.84 -4.12 -11.80
N LYS A 36 18.11 -5.13 -12.26
CA LYS A 36 18.58 -6.08 -13.28
C LYS A 36 17.44 -6.39 -14.26
N GLN A 37 17.83 -6.68 -15.50
CA GLN A 37 16.94 -7.22 -16.52
C GLN A 37 17.46 -8.58 -16.98
N LEU A 38 16.53 -9.44 -17.37
CA LEU A 38 16.81 -10.79 -17.85
C LEU A 38 15.85 -11.13 -18.99
N VAL A 39 16.40 -11.61 -20.11
CA VAL A 39 15.61 -12.07 -21.25
C VAL A 39 15.59 -13.60 -21.26
N LYS A 40 14.40 -14.17 -21.47
CA LYS A 40 14.20 -15.58 -21.80
C LYS A 40 13.57 -15.67 -23.18
N SER A 41 14.14 -16.52 -24.02
CA SER A 41 13.66 -16.71 -25.39
C SER A 41 13.39 -18.17 -25.62
N ASP A 42 12.24 -18.43 -26.20
CA ASP A 42 11.85 -19.70 -26.80
C ASP A 42 11.65 -19.48 -28.32
N VAL A 43 11.41 -20.56 -29.07
CA VAL A 43 11.07 -20.45 -30.50
C VAL A 43 9.76 -19.68 -30.69
N ASP A 44 8.80 -19.89 -29.77
CA ASP A 44 7.43 -19.40 -29.94
C ASP A 44 7.16 -18.06 -29.23
N TYR A 45 8.00 -17.66 -28.27
CA TYR A 45 7.82 -16.44 -27.49
C TYR A 45 9.10 -15.90 -26.87
N GLN A 46 9.03 -14.66 -26.41
CA GLN A 46 10.11 -14.00 -25.67
C GLN A 46 9.58 -13.30 -24.42
N CYS A 47 10.32 -13.40 -23.32
CA CYS A 47 10.02 -12.75 -22.05
C CYS A 47 11.16 -11.83 -21.64
N LEU A 48 10.82 -10.60 -21.27
CA LEU A 48 11.72 -9.64 -20.63
C LEU A 48 11.28 -9.45 -19.17
N PHE A 49 12.13 -9.88 -18.24
CA PHE A 49 11.96 -9.70 -16.80
C PHE A 49 12.79 -8.50 -16.32
N SER A 50 12.20 -7.63 -15.50
CA SER A 50 12.89 -6.48 -14.90
C SER A 50 12.57 -6.42 -13.41
N GLY A 51 13.61 -6.41 -12.58
CA GLY A 51 13.49 -6.33 -11.13
C GLY A 51 14.32 -5.18 -10.58
N HIS A 52 13.72 -4.38 -9.71
CA HIS A 52 14.32 -3.24 -9.05
C HIS A 52 14.06 -3.33 -7.55
N VAL A 53 15.12 -3.32 -6.74
CA VAL A 53 15.05 -3.72 -5.33
C VAL A 53 15.10 -2.52 -4.41
N LEU A 54 14.13 -2.43 -3.49
CA LEU A 54 14.25 -1.66 -2.26
C LEU A 54 14.66 -2.63 -1.14
N HIS A 55 15.88 -2.46 -0.65
CA HIS A 55 16.48 -3.36 0.33
C HIS A 55 16.03 -3.03 1.74
N LEU A 56 15.33 -4.00 2.36
CA LEU A 56 14.71 -3.87 3.68
C LEU A 56 15.25 -4.84 4.72
N ARG A 57 15.65 -6.06 4.31
CA ARG A 57 16.16 -7.09 5.22
C ARG A 57 17.21 -8.01 4.57
N GLY A 58 17.96 -8.69 5.42
CA GLY A 58 19.01 -9.63 5.04
C GLY A 58 20.08 -9.03 4.13
N ILE A 59 20.76 -9.87 3.35
CA ILE A 59 21.69 -9.43 2.30
C ILE A 59 20.90 -8.88 1.11
N LEU A 60 21.43 -7.87 0.43
CA LEU A 60 20.84 -7.32 -0.79
C LEU A 60 20.76 -8.43 -1.86
N THR A 61 19.55 -8.92 -2.13
CA THR A 61 19.27 -9.93 -3.16
C THR A 61 18.78 -9.24 -4.43
N VAL A 62 19.59 -9.30 -5.49
CA VAL A 62 19.25 -8.72 -6.81
C VAL A 62 18.16 -9.55 -7.49
N GLN A 63 17.20 -8.89 -8.13
CA GLN A 63 16.11 -9.51 -8.90
C GLN A 63 16.12 -9.01 -10.36
N PRO A 64 15.71 -9.81 -11.37
CA PRO A 64 15.16 -11.16 -11.27
C PRO A 64 16.20 -12.19 -10.80
N MET A 65 15.74 -13.13 -9.98
CA MET A 65 16.51 -14.31 -9.60
C MET A 65 16.36 -15.39 -10.66
N GLU A 66 17.42 -16.16 -10.89
CA GLU A 66 17.45 -17.25 -11.86
C GLU A 66 18.16 -18.47 -11.25
N ASP A 67 17.59 -19.67 -11.45
CA ASP A 67 18.22 -20.93 -11.05
C ASP A 67 18.93 -21.62 -12.23
N GLU A 68 19.66 -22.69 -11.96
CA GLU A 68 20.41 -23.46 -12.98
C GLU A 68 19.51 -24.12 -14.03
N ARG A 69 18.22 -24.29 -13.75
CA ARG A 69 17.22 -24.83 -14.69
C ARG A 69 16.58 -23.74 -15.54
N GLY A 70 16.97 -22.47 -15.32
CA GLY A 70 16.48 -21.31 -16.04
C GLY A 70 15.14 -20.78 -15.54
N ASN A 71 14.65 -21.23 -14.39
CA ASN A 71 13.46 -20.66 -13.76
C ASN A 71 13.76 -19.23 -13.30
N VAL A 72 12.79 -18.33 -13.41
CA VAL A 72 12.97 -16.91 -13.08
C VAL A 72 11.96 -16.47 -12.04
N PHE A 73 12.40 -15.73 -11.01
CA PHE A 73 11.53 -15.24 -9.95
C PHE A 73 11.71 -13.75 -9.67
N LEU A 74 10.58 -13.09 -9.49
CA LEU A 74 10.42 -11.70 -9.08
C LEU A 74 9.45 -11.66 -7.89
N TRP A 75 9.91 -11.04 -6.81
CA TRP A 75 9.20 -10.91 -5.54
C TRP A 75 9.10 -9.45 -5.13
N ASN A 76 7.88 -8.95 -5.00
CA ASN A 76 7.59 -7.69 -4.34
C ASN A 76 6.76 -7.99 -3.09
N GLY A 77 7.42 -8.29 -1.98
CA GLY A 77 6.73 -8.61 -0.74
C GLY A 77 7.64 -8.60 0.47
N GLU A 78 7.05 -8.94 1.62
CA GLU A 78 7.74 -9.20 2.89
C GLU A 78 7.10 -10.41 3.57
N VAL A 79 7.93 -11.32 4.08
CA VAL A 79 7.48 -12.43 4.93
C VAL A 79 7.63 -12.06 6.39
N PHE A 80 6.50 -11.83 7.09
CA PHE A 80 6.50 -11.52 8.53
C PHE A 80 6.34 -12.76 9.42
N SER A 81 5.71 -13.83 8.91
CA SER A 81 5.42 -15.07 9.64
C SER A 81 4.96 -16.16 8.67
N GLY A 82 4.69 -17.36 9.18
CA GLY A 82 4.20 -18.52 8.44
C GLY A 82 5.31 -19.28 7.73
N ILE A 83 6.10 -18.58 6.92
CA ILE A 83 7.38 -19.09 6.43
C ILE A 83 8.50 -18.61 7.35
N LYS A 84 9.36 -19.54 7.76
CA LYS A 84 10.53 -19.25 8.60
C LYS A 84 11.57 -18.49 7.78
N VAL A 85 11.89 -17.26 8.21
CA VAL A 85 12.95 -16.41 7.66
C VAL A 85 13.68 -15.77 8.83
N GLU A 86 14.95 -16.13 9.02
CA GLU A 86 15.79 -15.60 10.09
C GLU A 86 16.11 -14.11 9.91
N ALA A 87 16.68 -13.48 10.93
CA ALA A 87 16.91 -12.03 10.96
C ALA A 87 17.87 -11.55 9.87
N GLU A 88 18.91 -12.32 9.58
CA GLU A 88 19.92 -12.05 8.55
C GLU A 88 19.54 -12.59 7.17
N GLU A 89 18.47 -13.37 7.06
CA GLU A 89 18.01 -13.94 5.80
C GLU A 89 17.16 -12.95 4.99
N ASN A 90 17.24 -13.11 3.67
CA ASN A 90 16.41 -12.39 2.72
C ASN A 90 15.26 -13.29 2.26
N ASP A 91 14.03 -12.83 2.44
CA ASP A 91 12.82 -13.58 2.14
C ASP A 91 12.66 -13.90 0.64
N THR A 92 13.16 -13.05 -0.26
CA THR A 92 13.19 -13.34 -1.71
C THR A 92 13.92 -14.66 -1.99
N GLN A 93 15.10 -14.84 -1.38
CA GLN A 93 15.91 -16.05 -1.57
C GLN A 93 15.21 -17.29 -0.99
N ILE A 94 14.63 -17.16 0.21
CA ILE A 94 13.91 -18.27 0.86
C ILE A 94 12.70 -18.70 0.04
N MET A 95 11.91 -17.74 -0.46
CA MET A 95 10.77 -18.01 -1.31
C MET A 95 11.19 -18.67 -2.62
N PHE A 96 12.26 -18.19 -3.27
CA PHE A 96 12.74 -18.79 -4.51
C PHE A 96 13.23 -20.22 -4.31
N ASN A 97 14.01 -20.48 -3.26
CA ASN A 97 14.50 -21.83 -2.94
C ASN A 97 13.33 -22.81 -2.75
N LYS A 98 12.26 -22.39 -2.06
CA LYS A 98 11.06 -23.21 -1.85
C LYS A 98 10.26 -23.43 -3.14
N LEU A 99 10.14 -22.42 -4.00
CA LEU A 99 9.52 -22.56 -5.33
C LEU A 99 10.32 -23.50 -6.23
N CYS A 100 11.63 -23.40 -6.21
CA CYS A 100 12.54 -24.28 -6.95
C CYS A 100 12.49 -25.74 -6.47
N ALA A 101 12.07 -25.98 -5.23
CA ALA A 101 11.88 -27.31 -4.66
C ALA A 101 10.44 -27.84 -4.81
N SER A 102 9.51 -27.03 -5.32
CA SER A 102 8.11 -27.42 -5.54
C SER A 102 8.02 -28.34 -6.76
N GLU A 103 7.37 -29.49 -6.63
CA GLU A 103 7.27 -30.50 -7.69
C GLU A 103 5.98 -30.36 -8.50
N ASN A 104 4.92 -29.86 -7.87
CA ASN A 104 3.58 -29.79 -8.45
C ASN A 104 2.84 -28.47 -8.12
N GLU A 105 1.66 -28.29 -8.71
CA GLU A 105 0.83 -27.08 -8.51
C GLU A 105 0.43 -26.91 -7.03
N SER A 106 0.17 -28.00 -6.30
CA SER A 106 -0.25 -27.96 -4.90
C SER A 106 0.85 -27.43 -3.98
N ASP A 107 2.11 -27.79 -4.22
CA ASP A 107 3.24 -27.31 -3.42
C ASP A 107 3.39 -25.79 -3.51
N ILE A 108 3.26 -25.23 -4.73
CA ILE A 108 3.29 -23.78 -4.98
C ILE A 108 2.16 -23.10 -4.22
N LEU A 109 0.94 -23.63 -4.29
CA LEU A 109 -0.22 -23.05 -3.61
C LEU A 109 -0.09 -23.14 -2.09
N SER A 110 0.42 -24.25 -1.54
CA SER A 110 0.69 -24.39 -0.10
C SER A 110 1.70 -23.34 0.36
N LEU A 111 2.80 -23.18 -0.38
CA LEU A 111 3.82 -22.19 -0.08
C LEU A 111 3.23 -20.77 0.05
N PHE A 112 2.45 -20.32 -0.93
CA PHE A 112 1.84 -18.99 -0.88
C PHE A 112 0.69 -18.87 0.14
N SER A 113 0.04 -19.97 0.50
CA SER A 113 -0.98 -19.99 1.56
C SER A 113 -0.37 -19.79 2.95
N GLU A 114 0.86 -20.27 3.16
CA GLU A 114 1.57 -20.15 4.43
C GLU A 114 2.10 -18.73 4.68
N VAL A 115 2.42 -17.97 3.63
CA VAL A 115 3.02 -16.64 3.78
C VAL A 115 2.10 -15.67 4.53
N GLN A 116 2.58 -15.18 5.69
CA GLN A 116 1.93 -14.10 6.42
C GLN A 116 2.69 -12.81 6.20
N GLY A 117 2.25 -12.02 5.23
CA GLY A 117 2.84 -10.74 4.89
C GLY A 117 2.27 -10.21 3.57
N PRO A 118 2.57 -8.97 3.18
CA PRO A 118 2.13 -8.40 1.91
C PRO A 118 3.00 -8.93 0.77
N TRP A 119 2.42 -9.30 -0.37
CA TRP A 119 3.20 -9.80 -1.50
C TRP A 119 2.51 -9.68 -2.85
N SER A 120 3.30 -9.50 -3.89
CA SER A 120 3.00 -9.82 -5.28
C SER A 120 4.22 -10.48 -5.91
N PHE A 121 4.02 -11.37 -6.87
CA PHE A 121 5.12 -12.12 -7.48
C PHE A 121 4.89 -12.44 -8.95
N ILE A 122 5.99 -12.75 -9.64
CA ILE A 122 6.01 -13.34 -10.97
C ILE A 122 7.04 -14.48 -10.95
N TYR A 123 6.65 -15.68 -11.37
CA TYR A 123 7.49 -16.86 -11.40
C TYR A 123 7.36 -17.59 -12.74
N TYR A 124 8.47 -17.72 -13.47
CA TYR A 124 8.56 -18.44 -14.72
C TYR A 124 9.21 -19.80 -14.50
N GLN A 125 8.49 -20.87 -14.84
CA GLN A 125 9.00 -22.23 -14.88
C GLN A 125 9.48 -22.57 -16.29
N ALA A 126 10.78 -22.73 -16.47
CA ALA A 126 11.38 -22.89 -17.78
C ALA A 126 11.04 -24.22 -18.45
N SER A 127 11.05 -25.32 -17.70
CA SER A 127 10.82 -26.67 -18.24
C SER A 127 9.40 -26.87 -18.79
N SER A 128 8.41 -26.22 -18.18
CA SER A 128 7.00 -26.33 -18.56
C SER A 128 6.46 -25.09 -19.28
N HIS A 129 7.27 -24.04 -19.44
CA HIS A 129 6.88 -22.75 -20.02
C HIS A 129 5.70 -22.08 -19.31
N TYR A 130 5.57 -22.31 -17.99
CA TYR A 130 4.48 -21.73 -17.19
C TYR A 130 4.90 -20.41 -16.56
N LEU A 131 4.03 -19.41 -16.68
CA LEU A 131 4.15 -18.14 -15.97
C LEU A 131 3.10 -18.06 -14.87
N TRP A 132 3.55 -18.02 -13.63
CA TRP A 132 2.74 -17.88 -12.43
C TRP A 132 2.84 -16.47 -11.89
N PHE A 133 1.73 -15.92 -11.42
CA PHE A 133 1.71 -14.60 -10.79
C PHE A 133 0.47 -14.43 -9.92
N GLY A 134 0.52 -13.48 -9.00
CA GLY A 134 -0.60 -13.18 -8.14
C GLY A 134 -0.24 -12.16 -7.08
N ARG A 135 -1.21 -11.91 -6.21
CA ARG A 135 -1.07 -11.02 -5.06
C ARG A 135 -1.58 -11.71 -3.80
N ASP A 136 -1.14 -11.22 -2.65
CA ASP A 136 -1.65 -11.65 -1.36
C ASP A 136 -3.16 -11.40 -1.25
N PHE A 137 -3.81 -12.06 -0.29
CA PHE A 137 -5.27 -12.02 -0.12
C PHE A 137 -5.88 -10.61 -0.12
N PHE A 138 -5.17 -9.59 0.39
CA PHE A 138 -5.66 -8.22 0.40
C PHE A 138 -5.14 -7.37 -0.75
N GLY A 139 -4.30 -7.89 -1.64
CA GLY A 139 -3.66 -7.11 -2.71
C GLY A 139 -2.88 -5.91 -2.18
N ARG A 140 -2.09 -6.10 -1.09
CA ARG A 140 -1.33 -5.02 -0.46
C ARG A 140 -0.16 -4.54 -1.30
N ARG A 141 0.37 -5.41 -2.16
CA ARG A 141 1.44 -5.08 -3.11
C ARG A 141 0.83 -5.00 -4.50
N SER A 142 1.06 -3.88 -5.16
CA SER A 142 0.53 -3.62 -6.49
C SER A 142 1.05 -4.64 -7.50
N LEU A 143 0.15 -5.10 -8.37
CA LEU A 143 0.49 -5.82 -9.59
C LEU A 143 -0.60 -5.53 -10.61
N LEU A 144 -0.19 -5.01 -11.75
CA LEU A 144 -1.02 -4.62 -12.86
C LEU A 144 -0.75 -5.55 -14.04
N TRP A 145 -1.77 -5.77 -14.84
CA TRP A 145 -1.60 -6.31 -16.18
C TRP A 145 -1.94 -5.28 -17.26
N HIS A 146 -1.35 -5.47 -18.43
CA HIS A 146 -1.69 -4.75 -19.64
C HIS A 146 -1.63 -5.70 -20.83
N PHE A 147 -2.70 -5.72 -21.61
CA PHE A 147 -2.86 -6.55 -22.80
C PHE A 147 -2.92 -5.63 -24.03
N SER A 148 -1.97 -5.76 -24.96
CA SER A 148 -1.94 -4.96 -26.17
C SER A 148 -2.69 -5.65 -27.31
N ASN A 149 -3.77 -5.02 -27.80
CA ASN A 149 -4.59 -5.54 -28.90
C ASN A 149 -3.83 -5.59 -30.25
N MET A 150 -2.78 -4.78 -30.42
CA MET A 150 -2.07 -4.61 -31.70
C MET A 150 -0.93 -5.61 -31.92
N GLY A 151 -0.41 -6.24 -30.86
CA GLY A 151 0.83 -7.04 -30.95
C GLY A 151 0.81 -8.39 -30.24
N LYS A 152 -0.36 -8.86 -29.76
CA LYS A 152 -0.47 -10.03 -28.86
C LYS A 152 0.60 -9.99 -27.75
N ASN A 153 0.90 -8.81 -27.22
CA ASN A 153 1.87 -8.65 -26.14
C ASN A 153 1.11 -8.51 -24.82
N PHE A 154 1.66 -9.12 -23.78
CA PHE A 154 1.15 -9.03 -22.42
C PHE A 154 2.24 -8.52 -21.50
N CYS A 155 1.87 -7.71 -20.51
CA CYS A 155 2.81 -7.19 -19.53
C CYS A 155 2.21 -7.27 -18.13
N LEU A 156 3.01 -7.78 -17.20
CA LEU A 156 2.80 -7.70 -15.76
C LEU A 156 3.75 -6.65 -15.20
N SER A 157 3.26 -5.76 -14.34
CA SER A 157 4.12 -4.77 -13.69
C SER A 157 3.56 -4.31 -12.37
N SER A 158 4.42 -4.05 -11.39
CA SER A 158 4.03 -3.42 -10.12
C SER A 158 3.53 -1.98 -10.25
N VAL A 159 3.83 -1.31 -11.37
CA VAL A 159 3.40 0.06 -11.67
C VAL A 159 3.19 0.24 -13.17
N GLY A 160 2.20 1.04 -13.55
CA GLY A 160 1.87 1.29 -14.95
C GLY A 160 2.55 2.55 -15.49
N THR A 161 2.25 2.84 -16.75
CA THR A 161 2.55 4.11 -17.42
C THR A 161 1.28 4.67 -18.02
N GLN A 162 1.32 5.93 -18.46
CA GLN A 162 0.25 6.44 -19.29
C GLN A 162 0.13 5.62 -20.58
N THR A 163 -1.09 5.28 -20.95
CA THR A 163 -1.41 4.69 -22.24
C THR A 163 -2.45 5.55 -22.94
N SER A 164 -2.31 5.70 -24.26
CA SER A 164 -3.28 6.44 -25.07
C SER A 164 -4.47 5.53 -25.41
N GLY A 165 -5.68 5.99 -25.08
CA GLY A 165 -6.94 5.30 -25.39
C GLY A 165 -7.45 4.34 -24.30
N VAL A 166 -8.77 4.19 -24.22
CA VAL A 166 -9.47 3.39 -23.19
C VAL A 166 -9.15 1.88 -23.32
N ALA A 167 -8.96 1.39 -24.55
CA ALA A 167 -8.73 -0.03 -24.84
C ALA A 167 -7.31 -0.55 -24.52
N ASN A 168 -6.38 0.32 -24.10
CA ASN A 168 -4.99 -0.03 -23.77
C ASN A 168 -4.65 0.33 -22.31
N GLN A 169 -5.63 0.40 -21.41
CA GLN A 169 -5.36 0.78 -20.02
C GLN A 169 -4.76 -0.39 -19.23
N TRP A 170 -3.87 -0.04 -18.30
CA TRP A 170 -3.45 -0.97 -17.27
C TRP A 170 -4.66 -1.31 -16.39
N GLN A 171 -4.71 -2.53 -15.89
CA GLN A 171 -5.74 -3.00 -14.97
C GLN A 171 -5.08 -3.71 -13.81
N GLU A 172 -5.72 -3.68 -12.64
CA GLU A 172 -5.20 -4.35 -11.46
C GLU A 172 -5.39 -5.86 -11.61
N VAL A 173 -4.33 -6.65 -11.39
CA VAL A 173 -4.46 -8.11 -11.30
C VAL A 173 -5.34 -8.42 -10.08
N PRO A 174 -6.49 -9.08 -10.19
CA PRO A 174 -7.37 -9.31 -9.04
C PRO A 174 -6.69 -10.06 -7.88
N ALA A 175 -6.96 -9.68 -6.63
CA ALA A 175 -6.49 -10.40 -5.44
C ALA A 175 -7.36 -11.64 -5.14
N SER A 176 -7.90 -12.28 -6.18
CA SER A 176 -8.79 -13.45 -6.07
C SER A 176 -8.03 -14.76 -5.91
N GLY A 177 -6.73 -14.78 -6.20
CA GLY A 177 -5.87 -15.95 -6.09
C GLY A 177 -4.57 -15.81 -6.89
N ILE A 178 -4.04 -16.96 -7.32
CA ILE A 178 -2.87 -17.07 -8.19
C ILE A 178 -3.33 -17.43 -9.61
N PHE A 179 -2.70 -16.83 -10.60
CA PHE A 179 -2.92 -17.11 -12.01
C PHE A 179 -1.73 -17.86 -12.61
N LYS A 180 -2.01 -18.74 -13.57
CA LYS A 180 -1.01 -19.42 -14.40
C LYS A 180 -1.35 -19.25 -15.87
N ILE A 181 -0.33 -18.98 -16.68
CA ILE A 181 -0.40 -18.97 -18.15
C ILE A 181 0.56 -20.04 -18.69
N ASP A 182 0.09 -20.82 -19.66
CA ASP A 182 0.95 -21.64 -20.51
C ASP A 182 1.39 -20.79 -21.71
N LEU A 183 2.66 -20.35 -21.69
CA LEU A 183 3.18 -19.44 -22.71
C LEU A 183 3.29 -20.13 -24.08
N LYS A 184 3.58 -21.43 -24.11
CA LYS A 184 3.72 -22.19 -25.35
C LYS A 184 2.36 -22.42 -26.00
N SER A 185 1.37 -22.84 -25.22
CA SER A 185 -0.01 -22.98 -25.68
C SER A 185 -0.59 -21.64 -26.15
N THR A 186 -0.27 -20.55 -25.44
CA THR A 186 -0.69 -19.19 -25.82
C THR A 186 -0.07 -18.75 -27.14
N ALA A 187 1.23 -19.03 -27.35
CA ALA A 187 1.91 -18.68 -28.60
C ALA A 187 1.29 -19.40 -29.81
N ILE A 188 0.95 -20.69 -29.65
CA ILE A 188 0.34 -21.51 -30.72
C ILE A 188 -1.11 -21.09 -31.00
N SER A 189 -1.92 -20.95 -29.95
CA SER A 189 -3.36 -20.64 -30.10
C SER A 189 -3.63 -19.16 -30.38
N GLY A 190 -2.70 -18.28 -30.01
CA GLY A 190 -2.90 -16.84 -30.01
C GLY A 190 -3.89 -16.32 -28.96
N CYS A 191 -4.33 -17.18 -28.03
CA CYS A 191 -5.28 -16.87 -26.96
C CYS A 191 -4.59 -17.01 -25.60
N VAL A 192 -4.67 -15.97 -24.76
CA VAL A 192 -4.12 -16.03 -23.40
C VAL A 192 -5.15 -16.68 -22.49
N ILE A 193 -4.83 -17.86 -21.97
CA ILE A 193 -5.68 -18.55 -21.00
C ILE A 193 -5.10 -18.34 -19.59
N LEU A 194 -5.83 -17.59 -18.77
CA LEU A 194 -5.52 -17.33 -17.37
C LEU A 194 -6.15 -18.43 -16.50
N LYS A 195 -5.38 -19.45 -16.11
CA LYS A 195 -5.84 -20.50 -15.18
C LYS A 195 -5.80 -19.95 -13.75
N LEU A 196 -6.96 -19.81 -13.10
CA LEU A 196 -7.10 -19.25 -11.75
C LEU A 196 -7.15 -20.34 -10.66
N TYR A 197 -6.27 -20.19 -9.66
CA TYR A 197 -6.27 -20.89 -8.39
C TYR A 197 -6.75 -19.92 -7.31
N PRO A 198 -8.02 -20.00 -6.89
CA PRO A 198 -8.61 -19.00 -6.03
C PRO A 198 -8.20 -19.19 -4.56
N TRP A 199 -8.37 -18.14 -3.75
CA TRP A 199 -8.43 -18.29 -2.30
C TRP A 199 -9.70 -19.08 -1.90
N LYS A 200 -9.56 -20.00 -0.95
CA LYS A 200 -10.66 -20.77 -0.36
C LYS A 200 -11.51 -19.84 0.51
N TYR A 201 -12.80 -19.68 0.22
CA TYR A 201 -13.71 -18.93 1.08
C TYR A 201 -14.46 -19.90 2.00
N ILE A 202 -14.53 -19.58 3.30
CA ILE A 202 -15.08 -20.45 4.34
C ILE A 202 -16.63 -20.41 4.42
N SER A 203 -17.32 -19.57 3.63
CA SER A 203 -18.79 -19.47 3.75
C SER A 203 -19.49 -20.76 3.29
N GLU A 204 -20.27 -21.34 4.19
CA GLU A 204 -20.84 -22.69 4.12
C GLU A 204 -21.88 -22.95 3.01
N GLU A 205 -22.28 -21.99 2.17
CA GLU A 205 -23.38 -22.27 1.22
C GLU A 205 -23.18 -21.96 -0.26
N ASN A 206 -22.15 -21.25 -0.75
CA ASN A 206 -22.05 -21.01 -2.21
C ASN A 206 -20.63 -20.64 -2.72
N VAL A 207 -19.63 -21.46 -2.40
CA VAL A 207 -18.24 -21.29 -2.91
C VAL A 207 -18.20 -21.24 -4.44
N MET A 208 -18.98 -22.08 -5.11
CA MET A 208 -19.05 -22.13 -6.57
C MET A 208 -19.70 -20.87 -7.18
N GLU A 209 -20.73 -20.31 -6.57
CA GLU A 209 -21.40 -19.12 -7.08
C GLU A 209 -20.48 -17.90 -7.00
N LYS A 210 -19.79 -17.71 -5.87
CA LYS A 210 -18.81 -16.62 -5.70
C LYS A 210 -17.61 -16.80 -6.63
N TYR A 211 -17.19 -18.03 -6.87
CA TYR A 211 -16.12 -18.37 -7.81
C TYR A 211 -16.50 -18.07 -9.27
N VAL A 212 -17.70 -18.48 -9.70
CA VAL A 212 -18.24 -18.19 -11.03
C VAL A 212 -18.45 -16.69 -11.21
N ASN A 213 -18.97 -15.99 -10.21
CA ASN A 213 -19.10 -14.53 -10.23
C ASN A 213 -17.75 -13.83 -10.35
N SER A 214 -16.71 -14.33 -9.66
CA SER A 214 -15.34 -13.81 -9.78
C SER A 214 -14.78 -14.01 -11.18
N LEU A 215 -14.92 -15.22 -11.76
CA LEU A 215 -14.48 -15.50 -13.13
C LEU A 215 -15.20 -14.63 -14.16
N THR A 216 -16.51 -14.44 -13.98
CA THR A 216 -17.36 -13.65 -14.88
C THR A 216 -16.98 -12.17 -14.82
N GLN A 217 -16.79 -11.64 -13.61
CA GLN A 217 -16.37 -10.26 -13.40
C GLN A 217 -15.00 -9.97 -14.02
N ILE A 218 -14.02 -10.86 -13.82
CA ILE A 218 -12.68 -10.69 -14.37
C ILE A 218 -12.74 -10.80 -15.91
N SER A 219 -13.48 -11.76 -16.45
CA SER A 219 -13.59 -11.96 -17.90
C SER A 219 -14.28 -10.79 -18.61
N ALA A 220 -15.22 -10.10 -17.94
CA ALA A 220 -15.92 -8.95 -18.52
C ALA A 220 -15.02 -7.74 -18.77
N GLU A 221 -13.91 -7.62 -18.05
CA GLU A 221 -12.97 -6.50 -18.15
C GLU A 221 -11.80 -6.79 -19.10
N LEU A 222 -11.66 -8.04 -19.57
CA LEU A 222 -10.52 -8.49 -20.37
C LEU A 222 -10.78 -8.40 -21.89
N PRO A 223 -9.73 -8.21 -22.70
CA PRO A 223 -9.85 -8.29 -24.16
C PRO A 223 -10.33 -9.66 -24.64
N THR A 224 -10.93 -9.71 -25.83
CA THR A 224 -11.53 -10.93 -26.40
C THR A 224 -10.56 -12.10 -26.64
N PHE A 225 -9.25 -11.82 -26.74
CA PHE A 225 -8.21 -12.84 -26.89
C PHE A 225 -7.69 -13.37 -25.55
N VAL A 226 -8.25 -12.91 -24.43
CA VAL A 226 -7.90 -13.33 -23.08
C VAL A 226 -9.13 -13.99 -22.46
N SER A 227 -8.93 -15.17 -21.87
CA SER A 227 -9.99 -15.89 -21.16
C SER A 227 -9.50 -16.31 -19.78
N VAL A 228 -10.40 -16.35 -18.80
CA VAL A 228 -10.10 -16.84 -17.46
C VAL A 228 -10.80 -18.18 -17.29
N VAL A 229 -10.05 -19.19 -16.89
CA VAL A 229 -10.58 -20.54 -16.68
C VAL A 229 -10.32 -20.99 -15.26
N ALA A 230 -11.23 -21.82 -14.76
CA ALA A 230 -11.03 -22.52 -13.52
C ALA A 230 -9.91 -23.55 -13.64
N ASN A 231 -9.21 -23.81 -12.54
CA ASN A 231 -8.29 -24.94 -12.53
C ASN A 231 -9.06 -26.28 -12.44
N GLU A 232 -8.76 -27.21 -13.33
CA GLU A 232 -9.47 -28.49 -13.48
C GLU A 232 -9.40 -29.36 -12.21
N ALA A 233 -8.25 -29.32 -11.53
CA ALA A 233 -7.99 -30.07 -10.32
C ALA A 233 -8.69 -29.51 -9.07
N ARG A 234 -9.40 -28.39 -9.18
CA ARG A 234 -10.08 -27.68 -8.08
C ARG A 234 -9.15 -27.45 -6.86
N LEU A 235 -7.91 -27.08 -7.13
CA LEU A 235 -6.94 -26.62 -6.15
C LEU A 235 -7.25 -25.18 -5.73
N TYR A 236 -6.94 -24.87 -4.48
CA TYR A 236 -7.21 -23.59 -3.85
C TYR A 236 -6.01 -23.16 -3.00
N LEU A 237 -5.89 -21.86 -2.77
CA LEU A 237 -5.04 -21.35 -1.68
C LEU A 237 -5.83 -21.38 -0.37
N GLU A 238 -5.20 -21.85 0.70
CA GLU A 238 -5.81 -21.76 2.03
C GLU A 238 -5.89 -20.30 2.47
N ASN A 239 -7.03 -19.94 3.04
CA ASN A 239 -7.27 -18.57 3.46
C ASN A 239 -6.38 -18.22 4.66
N PRO A 240 -5.48 -17.22 4.55
CA PRO A 240 -4.62 -16.88 5.66
C PRO A 240 -5.39 -16.09 6.74
N ILE A 241 -6.70 -15.90 6.61
CA ILE A 241 -7.55 -14.97 7.39
C ILE A 241 -8.70 -15.74 8.04
N VAL A 242 -8.90 -15.50 9.33
CA VAL A 242 -10.15 -15.89 10.00
C VAL A 242 -11.26 -14.98 9.48
N PRO A 243 -12.41 -15.51 9.03
CA PRO A 243 -13.53 -14.70 8.57
C PRO A 243 -13.93 -13.66 9.62
N LEU A 244 -14.39 -12.50 9.16
CA LEU A 244 -14.91 -11.47 10.06
C LEU A 244 -16.02 -12.08 10.92
N ASN A 245 -15.98 -11.83 12.23
CA ASN A 245 -17.06 -12.25 13.11
C ASN A 245 -18.30 -11.40 12.78
N MET A 246 -19.28 -12.03 12.14
CA MET A 246 -20.53 -11.39 11.74
C MET A 246 -21.65 -11.62 12.76
N MET A 247 -21.38 -12.33 13.85
CA MET A 247 -22.37 -12.60 14.89
C MET A 247 -22.80 -11.31 15.57
N LEU A 248 -24.10 -11.15 15.75
CA LEU A 248 -24.68 -10.02 16.48
C LEU A 248 -24.55 -10.27 17.99
N PRO A 249 -24.27 -9.24 18.80
CA PRO A 249 -24.34 -9.33 20.27
C PRO A 249 -25.75 -9.69 20.75
N GLU A 250 -25.84 -10.23 21.96
CA GLU A 250 -27.12 -10.45 22.65
C GLU A 250 -27.85 -9.12 22.92
N ALA A 251 -29.19 -9.15 22.95
CA ALA A 251 -30.06 -7.97 22.92
C ALA A 251 -29.79 -6.93 24.04
N GLU A 252 -29.22 -7.34 25.17
CA GLU A 252 -28.88 -6.46 26.30
C GLU A 252 -27.77 -5.46 25.96
N VAL A 253 -26.78 -5.86 25.16
CA VAL A 253 -25.68 -4.99 24.69
C VAL A 253 -26.20 -3.96 23.69
N GLU A 254 -27.17 -4.35 22.87
CA GLU A 254 -27.78 -3.48 21.86
C GLU A 254 -28.59 -2.33 22.50
N MET A 255 -29.28 -2.58 23.62
CA MET A 255 -29.99 -1.53 24.37
C MET A 255 -29.03 -0.52 25.01
N GLN A 256 -27.89 -0.96 25.53
CA GLN A 256 -26.88 -0.05 26.10
C GLN A 256 -26.28 0.89 25.03
N CYS A 257 -26.03 0.37 23.82
CA CYS A 257 -25.54 1.17 22.69
C CYS A 257 -26.57 2.18 22.17
N LYS A 258 -27.87 1.81 22.14
CA LYS A 258 -28.95 2.72 21.71
C LYS A 258 -29.17 3.86 22.72
N ASN A 259 -29.10 3.58 24.02
CA ASN A 259 -29.35 4.57 25.08
C ASN A 259 -28.22 5.60 25.25
N ASN A 260 -26.98 5.27 24.86
CA ASN A 260 -25.83 6.17 24.94
C ASN A 260 -25.64 7.08 23.70
N SER A 261 -26.50 6.96 22.69
CA SER A 261 -26.32 7.62 21.39
C SER A 261 -26.59 9.13 21.37
N SER A 262 -27.12 9.69 22.46
CA SER A 262 -27.54 11.09 22.55
C SER A 262 -26.52 12.04 23.20
N ILE A 263 -25.41 11.54 23.77
CA ILE A 263 -24.37 12.36 24.41
C ILE A 263 -23.01 12.03 23.80
N SER A 264 -22.22 13.06 23.45
CA SER A 264 -20.84 12.86 22.98
C SER A 264 -20.02 12.18 24.08
N PRO A 265 -19.40 11.01 23.81
CA PRO A 265 -18.66 10.28 24.85
C PRO A 265 -17.50 11.13 25.37
N THR A 266 -17.39 11.23 26.69
CA THR A 266 -16.27 11.91 27.35
C THR A 266 -15.18 10.90 27.71
N ARG A 267 -14.02 11.39 28.14
CA ARG A 267 -12.96 10.52 28.69
C ARG A 267 -13.49 9.64 29.84
N ASP A 268 -14.43 10.15 30.63
CA ASP A 268 -15.02 9.41 31.74
C ASP A 268 -16.00 8.32 31.26
N THR A 269 -16.69 8.54 30.14
CA THR A 269 -17.48 7.49 29.47
C THR A 269 -16.60 6.28 29.14
N PHE A 270 -15.40 6.49 28.58
CA PHE A 270 -14.47 5.39 28.29
C PHE A 270 -13.91 4.71 29.53
N LYS A 271 -13.67 5.46 30.62
CA LYS A 271 -13.25 4.85 31.90
C LYS A 271 -14.30 3.91 32.45
N VAL A 272 -15.59 4.28 32.35
CA VAL A 272 -16.70 3.42 32.76
C VAL A 272 -16.73 2.13 31.93
N PHE A 273 -16.59 2.19 30.60
CA PHE A 273 -16.48 0.98 29.78
C PHE A 273 -15.33 0.06 30.20
N LEU A 274 -14.20 0.63 30.64
CA LEU A 274 -13.04 -0.14 31.10
C LEU A 274 -13.16 -0.69 32.53
N THR A 275 -14.24 -0.38 33.25
CA THR A 275 -14.56 -1.03 34.54
C THR A 275 -15.06 -2.46 34.35
N ASP A 276 -15.70 -2.74 33.22
CA ASP A 276 -16.11 -4.09 32.86
C ASP A 276 -14.87 -4.94 32.52
N GLN A 277 -14.75 -6.09 33.19
CA GLN A 277 -13.58 -6.96 33.06
C GLN A 277 -13.50 -7.61 31.67
N HIS A 278 -14.65 -7.91 31.06
CA HIS A 278 -14.69 -8.50 29.74
C HIS A 278 -14.19 -7.50 28.69
N MET A 279 -14.75 -6.29 28.68
CA MET A 279 -14.34 -5.20 27.78
C MET A 279 -12.87 -4.84 27.96
N LYS A 280 -12.39 -4.73 29.20
CA LYS A 280 -10.97 -4.49 29.47
C LYS A 280 -10.07 -5.56 28.86
N LYS A 281 -10.46 -6.84 28.95
CA LYS A 281 -9.74 -7.95 28.33
C LYS A 281 -9.74 -7.84 26.81
N VAL A 282 -10.89 -7.54 26.19
CA VAL A 282 -11.02 -7.37 24.74
C VAL A 282 -10.14 -6.22 24.23
N VAL A 283 -10.16 -5.08 24.92
CA VAL A 283 -9.32 -3.92 24.58
C VAL A 283 -7.83 -4.27 24.69
N GLN A 284 -7.43 -4.96 25.76
CA GLN A 284 -6.03 -5.39 25.92
C GLN A 284 -5.60 -6.34 24.80
N GLN A 285 -6.45 -7.33 24.46
CA GLN A 285 -6.20 -8.24 23.35
C GLN A 285 -6.05 -7.47 22.03
N PHE A 286 -6.93 -6.50 21.75
CA PHE A 286 -6.83 -5.67 20.55
C PHE A 286 -5.51 -4.89 20.49
N ILE A 287 -5.11 -4.28 21.61
CA ILE A 287 -3.81 -3.58 21.74
C ILE A 287 -2.66 -4.55 21.49
N ASP A 288 -2.69 -5.75 22.07
CA ASP A 288 -1.62 -6.74 21.94
C ASP A 288 -1.46 -7.19 20.49
N VAL A 289 -2.58 -7.46 19.80
CA VAL A 289 -2.53 -7.88 18.40
C VAL A 289 -2.02 -6.74 17.50
N LEU A 290 -2.48 -5.50 17.70
CA LEU A 290 -1.99 -4.35 16.93
C LEU A 290 -0.52 -4.03 17.24
N SER A 291 -0.12 -4.17 18.50
CA SER A 291 1.27 -4.06 18.94
C SER A 291 2.16 -5.09 18.25
N ILE A 292 1.74 -6.35 18.16
CA ILE A 292 2.46 -7.41 17.42
C ILE A 292 2.51 -7.09 15.92
N ALA A 293 1.41 -6.59 15.34
CA ALA A 293 1.36 -6.20 13.94
C ALA A 293 2.37 -5.10 13.62
N VAL A 294 2.47 -4.07 14.47
CA VAL A 294 3.49 -3.00 14.34
C VAL A 294 4.89 -3.57 14.56
N LYS A 295 5.12 -4.35 15.62
CA LYS A 295 6.41 -4.98 15.93
C LYS A 295 6.99 -5.72 14.72
N ARG A 296 6.20 -6.60 14.10
CA ARG A 296 6.62 -7.41 12.94
C ARG A 296 7.11 -6.56 11.76
N ARG A 297 6.58 -5.35 11.60
CA ARG A 297 6.89 -4.43 10.49
C ARG A 297 8.13 -3.56 10.73
N VAL A 298 8.61 -3.47 11.98
CA VAL A 298 9.75 -2.63 12.35
C VAL A 298 10.94 -3.41 12.91
N LEU A 299 10.74 -4.69 13.25
CA LEU A 299 11.74 -5.51 13.95
C LEU A 299 12.97 -5.80 13.07
N TYR A 300 12.77 -6.38 11.89
CA TYR A 300 13.84 -6.90 11.04
C TYR A 300 14.36 -5.91 9.98
N LEU A 301 14.15 -4.61 10.20
CA LEU A 301 14.68 -3.59 9.30
C LEU A 301 16.20 -3.59 9.35
N ALA A 302 16.82 -3.49 8.17
CA ALA A 302 18.23 -3.24 8.03
C ALA A 302 18.58 -1.89 8.68
N ARG A 303 19.24 -1.95 9.84
CA ARG A 303 19.81 -0.78 10.53
C ARG A 303 21.30 -0.73 10.24
N ASP A 304 21.84 0.47 10.08
CA ASP A 304 23.28 0.67 9.93
C ASP A 304 23.99 0.25 11.23
N LYS A 305 24.46 -1.01 11.28
CA LYS A 305 25.19 -1.57 12.43
C LYS A 305 26.61 -0.99 12.58
N ASN A 306 27.04 -0.11 11.66
CA ASN A 306 28.41 0.40 11.55
C ASN A 306 28.52 1.89 11.90
N LEU A 307 28.05 2.30 13.08
CA LEU A 307 28.58 3.52 13.70
C LEU A 307 29.66 3.09 14.68
N ALA A 308 30.87 3.65 14.54
CA ALA A 308 31.98 3.34 15.43
C ALA A 308 31.59 3.75 16.87
N PRO A 309 32.13 3.10 17.93
CA PRO A 309 31.81 3.45 19.33
C PRO A 309 32.01 4.93 19.68
N LYS A 310 32.83 5.67 18.90
CA LYS A 310 33.08 7.11 19.06
C LYS A 310 31.96 8.02 18.55
N GLU A 311 31.06 7.53 17.69
CA GLU A 311 29.91 8.29 17.15
C GLU A 311 28.62 8.08 17.98
N VAL A 312 28.62 7.11 18.90
CA VAL A 312 27.52 6.82 19.84
C VAL A 312 27.23 7.99 20.77
N LEU A 313 28.19 8.91 20.96
CA LEU A 313 28.07 10.10 21.82
C LEU A 313 27.39 11.29 21.14
N GLN A 314 27.09 11.24 19.83
CA GLN A 314 26.27 12.26 19.15
C GLN A 314 24.91 11.66 18.78
N THR A 315 24.00 11.63 19.76
CA THR A 315 22.59 11.22 19.57
C THR A 315 21.86 12.03 18.50
N SER A 316 22.40 13.18 18.10
CA SER A 316 21.83 14.11 17.11
C SER A 316 21.94 13.70 15.63
N ASN A 317 22.73 12.66 15.30
CA ASN A 317 23.00 12.28 13.90
C ASN A 317 22.35 10.95 13.45
N ARG A 318 21.53 10.31 14.30
CA ARG A 318 20.87 9.07 13.92
C ARG A 318 19.71 9.33 12.97
N LYS A 319 19.64 8.50 11.93
CA LYS A 319 18.60 8.54 10.90
C LYS A 319 17.42 7.67 11.31
N ALA A 320 16.20 8.13 11.02
CA ALA A 320 15.00 7.32 11.18
C ALA A 320 14.95 6.25 10.08
N ASN A 321 14.72 4.98 10.44
CA ASN A 321 14.44 3.92 9.48
C ASN A 321 12.93 3.75 9.25
N VAL A 322 12.12 4.24 10.18
CA VAL A 322 10.66 4.18 10.15
C VAL A 322 10.07 5.59 10.15
N ALA A 323 9.12 5.80 9.24
CA ALA A 323 8.28 6.97 9.21
C ALA A 323 6.80 6.58 9.36
N ILE A 324 5.97 7.55 9.69
CA ILE A 324 4.53 7.38 9.87
C ILE A 324 3.82 8.47 9.08
N LEU A 325 2.82 8.11 8.27
CA LEU A 325 1.87 9.09 7.73
C LEU A 325 1.02 9.62 8.89
N PHE A 326 1.25 10.87 9.27
CA PHE A 326 0.80 11.37 10.57
C PHE A 326 -0.05 12.62 10.44
N SER A 327 -1.37 12.46 10.50
CA SER A 327 -2.34 13.55 10.50
C SER A 327 -2.69 14.05 11.91
N GLY A 328 -2.30 13.32 12.95
CA GLY A 328 -2.80 13.53 14.31
C GLY A 328 -4.20 12.95 14.54
N GLY A 329 -4.81 12.33 13.53
CA GLY A 329 -6.01 11.51 13.71
C GLY A 329 -5.72 10.24 14.53
N ILE A 330 -6.78 9.63 15.07
CA ILE A 330 -6.68 8.52 16.03
C ILE A 330 -5.84 7.35 15.51
N ASP A 331 -5.98 6.98 14.23
CA ASP A 331 -5.25 5.84 13.67
C ASP A 331 -3.75 6.09 13.65
N SER A 332 -3.34 7.27 13.18
CA SER A 332 -1.93 7.65 13.14
C SER A 332 -1.31 7.82 14.54
N MET A 333 -2.11 8.31 15.51
CA MET A 333 -1.70 8.42 16.91
C MET A 333 -1.48 7.07 17.58
N VAL A 334 -2.40 6.12 17.37
CA VAL A 334 -2.29 4.76 17.90
C VAL A 334 -1.08 4.06 17.28
N ILE A 335 -0.89 4.17 15.96
CA ILE A 335 0.27 3.58 15.28
C ILE A 335 1.58 4.18 15.78
N ALA A 336 1.66 5.51 15.93
CA ALA A 336 2.85 6.17 16.48
C ALA A 336 3.17 5.68 17.90
N THR A 337 2.16 5.66 18.77
CA THR A 337 2.31 5.18 20.15
C THR A 337 2.77 3.72 20.21
N LEU A 338 2.29 2.86 19.31
CA LEU A 338 2.70 1.45 19.26
C LEU A 338 4.07 1.27 18.62
N ALA A 339 4.44 2.09 17.63
CA ALA A 339 5.76 2.06 17.01
C ALA A 339 6.85 2.40 18.03
N ASP A 340 6.61 3.39 18.89
CA ASP A 340 7.51 3.77 19.99
C ASP A 340 7.87 2.58 20.91
N ARG A 341 6.94 1.64 21.13
CA ARG A 341 7.18 0.46 21.99
C ARG A 341 8.18 -0.53 21.41
N HIS A 342 8.38 -0.54 20.10
CA HIS A 342 9.15 -1.58 19.40
C HIS A 342 10.39 -1.05 18.70
N ILE A 343 10.47 0.25 18.46
CA ILE A 343 11.64 0.90 17.86
C ILE A 343 12.65 1.22 18.97
N PRO A 344 13.96 0.93 18.81
CA PRO A 344 14.99 1.25 19.80
C PRO A 344 14.92 2.71 20.24
N ILE A 345 14.99 3.00 21.54
CA ILE A 345 14.72 4.35 22.10
C ILE A 345 15.61 5.46 21.52
N ASP A 346 16.82 5.10 21.09
CA ASP A 346 17.83 5.96 20.50
C ASP A 346 17.67 6.16 18.99
N GLU A 347 16.69 5.51 18.36
CA GLU A 347 16.32 5.71 16.95
C GLU A 347 15.16 6.71 16.83
N PRO A 348 15.28 7.81 16.07
CA PRO A 348 14.17 8.72 15.88
C PRO A 348 13.04 8.11 15.03
N ILE A 349 11.82 8.62 15.22
CA ILE A 349 10.66 8.27 14.38
C ILE A 349 10.23 9.52 13.62
N ASP A 350 10.15 9.41 12.29
CA ASP A 350 9.71 10.49 11.41
C ASP A 350 8.17 10.51 11.31
N LEU A 351 7.56 11.64 11.67
CA LEU A 351 6.12 11.90 11.52
C LEU A 351 5.90 12.79 10.30
N LEU A 352 5.34 12.23 9.23
CA LEU A 352 5.17 12.91 7.94
C LEU A 352 3.78 13.56 7.89
N ASN A 353 3.72 14.90 7.96
CA ASN A 353 2.47 15.65 7.94
C ASN A 353 2.41 16.60 6.74
N VAL A 354 1.50 16.31 5.80
CA VAL A 354 1.32 17.11 4.58
C VAL A 354 0.24 18.18 4.76
N ALA A 355 0.51 19.38 4.25
CA ALA A 355 -0.45 20.47 4.17
C ALA A 355 -0.41 21.11 2.78
N PHE A 356 -1.58 21.32 2.19
CA PHE A 356 -1.72 22.02 0.91
C PHE A 356 -2.06 23.48 1.15
N MET A 357 -1.40 24.38 0.44
CA MET A 357 -1.60 25.82 0.58
C MET A 357 -3.07 26.20 0.41
N THR A 358 -3.63 26.86 1.41
CA THR A 358 -4.97 27.45 1.30
C THR A 358 -4.83 28.88 0.80
N LYS A 359 -5.62 29.26 -0.23
CA LYS A 359 -5.72 30.69 -0.57
C LYS A 359 -6.39 31.40 0.60
N GLU A 360 -5.80 32.48 1.09
CA GLU A 360 -6.43 33.29 2.13
C GLU A 360 -7.86 33.62 1.69
N LYS A 361 -8.85 33.20 2.49
CA LYS A 361 -10.20 33.72 2.35
C LYS A 361 -10.11 35.19 2.75
N ASN A 362 -10.10 36.09 1.77
CA ASN A 362 -10.38 37.50 2.02
C ASN A 362 -11.60 37.56 2.95
N LYS A 363 -11.41 38.06 4.17
CA LYS A 363 -12.51 38.29 5.12
C LYS A 363 -13.59 39.07 4.36
N PRO A 364 -14.88 38.72 4.46
CA PRO A 364 -15.92 39.55 3.89
C PRO A 364 -15.97 40.85 4.70
N THR A 365 -15.30 41.90 4.21
CA THR A 365 -15.66 43.26 4.55
C THR A 365 -17.06 43.48 4.01
N SER A 366 -18.03 43.53 4.92
CA SER A 366 -19.33 44.16 4.70
C SER A 366 -19.09 45.52 4.05
N PHE A 367 -19.51 45.76 2.81
CA PHE A 367 -20.07 47.02 2.31
C PHE A 367 -20.69 46.80 0.91
N GLN A 368 -21.75 47.55 0.66
CA GLN A 368 -22.72 47.42 -0.42
C GLN A 368 -22.17 47.75 -1.82
N GLU A 369 -22.88 47.21 -2.83
CA GLU A 369 -23.06 47.60 -4.24
C GLU A 369 -22.17 48.71 -4.84
N GLU A 370 -21.48 48.42 -5.95
CA GLU A 370 -21.85 48.91 -7.30
C GLU A 370 -20.96 48.36 -8.42
N ARG A 371 -21.52 48.32 -9.63
CA ARG A 371 -20.98 47.73 -10.88
C ARG A 371 -19.88 48.60 -11.51
N SER A 372 -18.84 48.00 -12.12
CA SER A 372 -18.54 48.08 -13.59
C SER A 372 -17.08 47.73 -14.02
N LYS A 373 -17.00 46.84 -15.03
CA LYS A 373 -16.12 46.81 -16.22
C LYS A 373 -14.58 47.08 -16.18
N THR A 374 -13.85 45.99 -16.50
CA THR A 374 -12.72 45.86 -17.47
C THR A 374 -11.26 46.15 -17.06
N LYS A 375 -10.43 45.13 -17.39
CA LYS A 375 -9.08 45.17 -18.00
C LYS A 375 -7.83 45.13 -17.10
N TYR A 376 -7.08 44.04 -17.29
CA TYR A 376 -5.62 43.90 -17.32
C TYR A 376 -4.79 45.11 -16.86
N LEU A 377 -3.97 44.91 -15.82
CA LEU A 377 -2.55 45.25 -15.89
C LEU A 377 -1.76 44.38 -14.89
N CYS A 378 -0.67 43.80 -15.40
CA CYS A 378 0.41 43.20 -14.64
C CYS A 378 1.37 44.35 -14.30
N GLU A 379 1.75 44.53 -13.03
CA GLU A 379 2.96 45.28 -12.64
C GLU A 379 3.25 44.98 -11.16
N VAL A 380 4.26 44.16 -10.86
CA VAL A 380 5.68 44.48 -10.64
C VAL A 380 6.00 44.37 -9.14
N LEU A 381 7.08 43.63 -8.91
CA LEU A 381 7.72 43.24 -7.67
C LEU A 381 7.86 44.38 -6.65
N SER A 382 7.56 44.07 -5.39
CA SER A 382 8.24 44.67 -4.25
C SER A 382 8.77 43.56 -3.36
N GLU A 383 10.07 43.36 -3.43
CA GLU A 383 10.85 42.64 -2.43
C GLU A 383 10.66 43.35 -1.08
N GLY A 384 10.16 42.59 -0.11
CA GLY A 384 9.97 43.06 1.25
C GLY A 384 9.89 41.85 2.17
N VAL A 385 11.06 41.49 2.73
CA VAL A 385 11.20 40.50 3.80
C VAL A 385 10.21 40.85 4.91
N SER A 386 9.14 40.06 5.04
CA SER A 386 8.29 40.10 6.23
C SER A 386 7.88 38.68 6.59
N ASN A 387 8.42 38.23 7.72
CA ASN A 387 8.04 37.03 8.43
C ASN A 387 6.54 37.05 8.74
N ASN A 388 5.75 36.19 8.09
CA ASN A 388 4.52 35.55 8.60
C ASN A 388 3.77 34.78 7.49
N ASP A 389 4.36 33.71 6.95
CA ASP A 389 3.70 32.81 5.97
C ASP A 389 3.18 31.49 6.61
N ASP A 390 3.17 31.38 7.96
CA ASP A 390 2.75 30.16 8.68
C ASP A 390 1.21 29.97 8.68
N SER A 391 0.42 31.02 8.40
CA SER A 391 -1.05 30.92 8.39
C SER A 391 -1.60 30.09 7.22
N SER A 392 -0.92 30.10 6.07
CA SER A 392 -1.42 29.52 4.81
C SER A 392 -1.47 27.98 4.81
N TYR A 393 -0.71 27.36 5.71
CA TYR A 393 -0.62 25.90 5.92
C TYR A 393 -1.22 25.42 7.24
N ASN A 394 -1.88 26.31 8.01
CA ASN A 394 -2.63 25.95 9.22
C ASN A 394 -3.97 25.28 8.88
N VAL A 395 -3.90 24.18 8.15
CA VAL A 395 -5.03 23.30 7.81
C VAL A 395 -5.35 22.38 8.99
N PRO A 396 -6.58 21.83 9.08
CA PRO A 396 -7.00 20.98 10.20
C PRO A 396 -6.00 19.87 10.54
N ASP A 397 -5.51 19.13 9.54
CA ASP A 397 -4.56 18.01 9.73
C ASP A 397 -3.18 18.46 10.24
N ARG A 398 -2.73 19.68 9.90
CA ARG A 398 -1.49 20.25 10.45
C ARG A 398 -1.66 20.63 11.91
N ILE A 399 -2.80 21.23 12.25
CA ILE A 399 -3.13 21.63 13.61
C ILE A 399 -3.26 20.40 14.51
N THR A 400 -4.02 19.39 14.09
CA THR A 400 -4.15 18.13 14.83
C THR A 400 -2.84 17.37 14.91
N GLY A 401 -2.03 17.37 13.84
CA GLY A 401 -0.69 16.79 13.86
C GLY A 401 0.23 17.43 14.91
N ARG A 402 0.30 18.78 14.95
CA ARG A 402 1.09 19.50 15.96
C ARG A 402 0.58 19.23 17.39
N ALA A 403 -0.72 19.11 17.59
CA ALA A 403 -1.30 18.73 18.88
C ALA A 403 -0.93 17.29 19.27
N GLY A 404 -1.08 16.34 18.34
CA GLY A 404 -0.72 14.94 18.55
C GLY A 404 0.77 14.74 18.85
N LEU A 405 1.66 15.51 18.23
CA LEU A 405 3.08 15.51 18.57
C LEU A 405 3.32 15.85 20.06
N LYS A 406 2.64 16.88 20.58
CA LYS A 406 2.77 17.27 22.00
C LYS A 406 2.27 16.15 22.92
N GLU A 407 1.21 15.46 22.54
CA GLU A 407 0.72 14.30 23.29
C GLU A 407 1.75 13.16 23.28
N LEU A 408 2.32 12.81 22.12
CA LEU A 408 3.37 11.79 22.02
C LEU A 408 4.61 12.13 22.86
N GLN A 409 5.05 13.39 22.84
CA GLN A 409 6.16 13.88 23.67
C GLN A 409 5.85 13.82 25.16
N THR A 410 4.59 14.03 25.55
CA THR A 410 4.14 13.90 26.94
C THR A 410 4.14 12.42 27.37
N VAL A 411 3.72 11.51 26.48
CA VAL A 411 3.68 10.06 26.75
C VAL A 411 5.09 9.47 26.88
N ASN A 412 6.01 9.86 26.00
CA ASN A 412 7.41 9.44 26.05
C ASN A 412 8.36 10.62 25.75
N PRO A 413 8.86 11.32 26.78
CA PRO A 413 9.78 12.44 26.62
C PRO A 413 11.17 12.06 26.10
N SER A 414 11.56 10.79 26.23
CA SER A 414 12.88 10.31 25.79
C SER A 414 12.94 9.97 24.31
N ARG A 415 11.79 9.80 23.65
CA ARG A 415 11.72 9.52 22.21
C ARG A 415 11.98 10.79 21.40
N ILE A 416 12.84 10.66 20.40
CA ILE A 416 13.02 11.69 19.37
C ILE A 416 11.91 11.52 18.31
N TRP A 417 10.95 12.43 18.33
CA TRP A 417 9.92 12.56 17.30
C TRP A 417 10.30 13.66 16.31
N ASN A 418 10.60 13.28 15.08
CA ASN A 418 10.87 14.25 14.02
C ASN A 418 9.55 14.57 13.33
N PHE A 419 8.92 15.71 13.65
CA PHE A 419 7.71 16.15 12.96
C PHE A 419 8.07 16.94 11.70
N ILE A 420 7.85 16.32 10.54
CA ILE A 420 8.19 16.89 9.24
C ILE A 420 6.96 17.55 8.63
N GLU A 421 7.05 18.87 8.52
CA GLU A 421 6.06 19.74 7.94
C GLU A 421 6.23 19.83 6.42
N ILE A 422 5.43 19.05 5.69
CA ILE A 422 5.47 18.97 4.24
C ILE A 422 4.45 19.97 3.68
N ASN A 423 4.93 21.15 3.32
CA ASN A 423 4.11 22.23 2.77
C ASN A 423 4.13 22.15 1.24
N VAL A 424 2.95 22.08 0.62
CA VAL A 424 2.81 21.90 -0.83
C VAL A 424 2.09 23.09 -1.43
N SER A 425 2.77 23.79 -2.35
CA SER A 425 2.17 24.92 -3.07
C SER A 425 1.16 24.45 -4.11
N LEU A 426 0.26 25.34 -4.54
CA LEU A 426 -0.72 25.01 -5.56
C LEU A 426 -0.06 24.66 -6.91
N GLU A 427 1.02 25.36 -7.26
CA GLU A 427 1.78 25.15 -8.50
C GLU A 427 2.46 23.79 -8.51
N GLU A 428 3.10 23.45 -7.38
CA GLU A 428 3.75 22.15 -7.20
C GLU A 428 2.73 21.01 -7.26
N LEU A 429 1.61 21.13 -6.54
CA LEU A 429 0.51 20.18 -6.58
C LEU A 429 0.02 19.97 -8.02
N GLN A 430 -0.29 21.06 -8.75
CA GLN A 430 -0.81 20.96 -10.11
C GLN A 430 0.19 20.31 -11.07
N LYS A 431 1.47 20.65 -10.96
CA LYS A 431 2.53 20.06 -11.79
C LYS A 431 2.64 18.56 -11.55
N LEU A 432 2.91 18.16 -10.31
CA LEU A 432 3.20 16.76 -9.98
C LEU A 432 1.96 15.86 -10.07
N ARG A 433 0.77 16.41 -9.79
CA ARG A 433 -0.50 15.72 -10.04
C ARG A 433 -0.64 15.30 -11.50
N ARG A 434 -0.29 16.18 -12.44
CA ARG A 434 -0.43 15.94 -13.89
C ARG A 434 0.67 15.10 -14.50
N THR A 435 1.91 15.23 -14.00
CA THR A 435 3.09 14.62 -14.63
C THR A 435 3.55 13.32 -13.97
N GLN A 436 3.15 13.05 -12.73
CA GLN A 436 3.62 11.87 -11.98
C GLN A 436 2.46 11.13 -11.32
N ILE A 437 1.71 11.79 -10.43
CA ILE A 437 0.77 11.13 -9.51
C ILE A 437 -0.41 10.50 -10.27
N CYS A 438 -0.89 11.15 -11.33
CA CYS A 438 -1.96 10.62 -12.17
C CYS A 438 -1.64 9.22 -12.72
N HIS A 439 -0.38 8.89 -12.99
CA HIS A 439 0.04 7.58 -13.49
C HIS A 439 0.10 6.52 -12.39
N LEU A 440 0.39 6.93 -11.16
CA LEU A 440 0.51 6.04 -10.00
C LEU A 440 -0.84 5.65 -9.43
N VAL A 441 -1.84 6.53 -9.54
CA VAL A 441 -3.20 6.28 -9.06
C VAL A 441 -3.94 5.27 -9.95
N GLN A 442 -3.62 5.21 -11.24
CA GLN A 442 -4.20 4.24 -12.17
C GLN A 442 -4.08 2.79 -11.66
N PRO A 443 -5.04 1.91 -11.96
CA PRO A 443 -6.21 2.10 -12.86
C PRO A 443 -7.37 2.90 -12.26
N LEU A 444 -7.25 3.36 -11.02
CA LEU A 444 -8.28 4.19 -10.41
C LEU A 444 -8.28 5.59 -11.03
N GLY A 445 -9.46 6.20 -11.08
CA GLY A 445 -9.65 7.49 -11.74
C GLY A 445 -10.71 8.39 -11.09
N THR A 446 -11.20 8.05 -9.89
CA THR A 446 -12.15 8.94 -9.21
C THR A 446 -11.44 10.16 -8.64
N VAL A 447 -12.18 11.25 -8.44
CA VAL A 447 -11.66 12.47 -7.79
C VAL A 447 -11.12 12.17 -6.39
N LEU A 448 -11.75 11.22 -5.69
CA LEU A 448 -11.32 10.81 -4.36
C LEU A 448 -9.98 10.06 -4.41
N ASP A 449 -9.82 9.13 -5.37
CA ASP A 449 -8.57 8.38 -5.54
C ASP A 449 -7.40 9.28 -5.86
N ASP A 450 -7.61 10.27 -6.73
CA ASP A 450 -6.62 11.27 -7.09
C ASP A 450 -6.27 12.20 -5.90
N SER A 451 -7.27 12.64 -5.13
CA SER A 451 -7.05 13.51 -3.96
C SER A 451 -6.27 12.79 -2.85
N ILE A 452 -6.66 11.56 -2.52
CA ILE A 452 -5.94 10.73 -1.53
C ILE A 452 -4.56 10.38 -2.07
N GLY A 453 -4.46 9.99 -3.34
CA GLY A 453 -3.18 9.71 -4.00
C GLY A 453 -2.21 10.88 -3.92
N CYS A 454 -2.69 12.12 -4.11
CA CYS A 454 -1.88 13.33 -3.94
C CYS A 454 -1.39 13.49 -2.51
N ALA A 455 -2.28 13.43 -1.52
CA ALA A 455 -1.93 13.59 -0.10
C ALA A 455 -0.88 12.55 0.32
N VAL A 456 -1.12 11.28 0.00
CA VAL A 456 -0.22 10.18 0.35
C VAL A 456 1.12 10.32 -0.37
N TRP A 457 1.14 10.62 -1.67
CA TRP A 457 2.39 10.78 -2.42
C TRP A 457 3.26 11.90 -1.84
N PHE A 458 2.68 13.09 -1.65
CA PHE A 458 3.42 14.23 -1.09
C PHE A 458 3.91 13.97 0.33
N ALA A 459 3.08 13.36 1.18
CA ALA A 459 3.51 12.99 2.52
C ALA A 459 4.69 11.99 2.48
N SER A 460 4.58 10.97 1.62
CA SER A 460 5.53 9.85 1.54
C SER A 460 6.89 10.26 1.00
N ARG A 461 6.95 11.29 0.14
CA ARG A 461 8.20 11.95 -0.26
C ARG A 461 9.10 12.25 0.94
N GLY A 462 8.51 12.67 2.06
CA GLY A 462 9.22 12.95 3.30
C GLY A 462 10.23 14.10 3.18
N ILE A 463 10.01 15.03 2.25
CA ILE A 463 10.79 16.26 2.09
C ILE A 463 9.93 17.42 2.60
N GLY A 464 10.42 18.12 3.61
CA GLY A 464 9.73 19.23 4.24
C GLY A 464 10.60 19.94 5.27
N TRP A 465 9.97 20.55 6.26
CA TRP A 465 10.64 21.33 7.29
C TRP A 465 10.57 20.60 8.63
N LEU A 466 11.72 20.39 9.27
CA LEU A 466 11.77 19.92 10.65
C LEU A 466 11.78 21.15 11.57
N VAL A 467 10.68 21.34 12.28
CA VAL A 467 10.52 22.43 13.25
C VAL A 467 10.97 21.93 14.63
N THR A 468 12.07 22.49 15.13
CA THR A 468 12.55 22.28 16.49
C THR A 468 12.29 23.52 17.34
N GLN A 469 12.53 23.45 18.66
CA GLN A 469 12.32 24.60 19.54
C GLN A 469 13.20 25.81 19.16
N ASP A 470 14.37 25.55 18.58
CA ASP A 470 15.42 26.56 18.35
C ASP A 470 15.64 26.88 16.86
N ASP A 471 15.20 26.01 15.94
CA ASP A 471 15.49 26.16 14.50
C ASP A 471 14.47 25.44 13.60
N VAL A 472 14.31 25.95 12.38
CA VAL A 472 13.54 25.34 11.29
C VAL A 472 14.50 24.98 10.18
N LYS A 473 14.72 23.67 9.97
CA LYS A 473 15.65 23.18 8.96
C LYS A 473 14.95 22.35 7.89
N SER A 474 15.45 22.46 6.66
CA SER A 474 15.05 21.54 5.59
C SER A 474 15.45 20.12 5.96
N TYR A 475 14.54 19.17 5.76
CA TYR A 475 14.74 17.79 6.13
C TYR A 475 14.17 16.85 5.07
N GLN A 476 14.93 15.79 4.78
CA GLN A 476 14.50 14.68 3.94
C GLN A 476 14.60 13.38 4.75
N SER A 477 13.45 12.77 4.98
CA SER A 477 13.34 11.48 5.66
C SER A 477 14.04 10.38 4.86
N SER A 478 14.97 9.70 5.53
CA SER A 478 15.66 8.50 5.01
C SER A 478 14.89 7.20 5.26
N ALA A 479 13.76 7.28 5.97
CA ALA A 479 13.00 6.10 6.35
C ALA A 479 12.52 5.34 5.11
N LYS A 480 12.85 4.06 5.04
CA LYS A 480 12.44 3.17 3.95
C LYS A 480 11.08 2.53 4.20
N VAL A 481 10.61 2.50 5.45
CA VAL A 481 9.30 1.94 5.81
C VAL A 481 8.40 3.05 6.31
N ILE A 482 7.20 3.14 5.72
CA ILE A 482 6.15 4.05 6.15
C ILE A 482 5.00 3.24 6.76
N LEU A 483 4.75 3.43 8.04
CA LEU A 483 3.54 2.94 8.70
C LEU A 483 2.37 3.86 8.37
N THR A 484 1.23 3.28 8.02
CA THR A 484 0.01 4.02 7.69
C THR A 484 -1.22 3.46 8.42
N GLY A 485 -2.13 4.37 8.79
CA GLY A 485 -3.45 4.06 9.35
C GLY A 485 -4.50 3.61 8.33
N ILE A 486 -4.15 3.63 7.04
CA ILE A 486 -5.07 3.21 5.97
C ILE A 486 -5.53 1.75 6.20
N GLY A 487 -6.84 1.52 6.06
CA GLY A 487 -7.50 0.25 6.37
C GLY A 487 -8.18 0.24 7.74
N ALA A 488 -7.90 1.20 8.62
CA ALA A 488 -8.53 1.26 9.94
C ALA A 488 -10.02 1.58 9.85
N ASP A 489 -10.40 2.57 9.06
CA ASP A 489 -11.80 2.96 8.89
C ASP A 489 -12.65 1.83 8.30
N GLU A 490 -12.13 1.11 7.30
CA GLU A 490 -12.80 -0.04 6.68
C GLU A 490 -13.00 -1.19 7.68
N GLN A 491 -12.01 -1.45 8.54
CA GLN A 491 -12.07 -2.57 9.49
C GLN A 491 -12.85 -2.24 10.76
N LEU A 492 -12.78 -0.99 11.24
CA LEU A 492 -13.30 -0.56 12.53
C LEU A 492 -14.52 0.36 12.41
N ALA A 493 -15.12 0.42 11.22
CA ALA A 493 -16.31 1.20 10.95
C ALA A 493 -16.14 2.72 11.17
N GLY A 494 -14.98 3.29 10.82
CA GLY A 494 -14.65 4.68 11.15
C GLY A 494 -15.29 5.75 10.24
N TYR A 495 -15.68 5.41 9.01
CA TYR A 495 -16.37 6.37 8.13
C TYR A 495 -17.76 6.80 8.62
N SER A 496 -18.11 8.07 8.41
CA SER A 496 -19.45 8.61 8.73
C SER A 496 -20.60 7.82 8.09
N ARG A 497 -20.39 7.21 6.91
CA ARG A 497 -21.39 6.35 6.25
C ARG A 497 -21.72 5.10 7.05
N HIS A 498 -20.77 4.56 7.83
CA HIS A 498 -21.01 3.42 8.72
C HIS A 498 -22.00 3.78 9.81
N ARG A 499 -21.86 4.97 10.41
CA ARG A 499 -22.83 5.49 11.37
C ARG A 499 -24.22 5.59 10.78
N ILE A 500 -24.34 6.13 9.56
CA ILE A 500 -25.64 6.26 8.86
C ILE A 500 -26.24 4.88 8.58
N ARG A 501 -25.43 3.92 8.12
CA ARG A 501 -25.85 2.53 7.89
C ARG A 501 -26.34 1.86 9.16
N PHE A 502 -25.60 2.00 10.25
CA PHE A 502 -26.00 1.49 11.56
C PHE A 502 -27.32 2.09 12.03
N GLN A 503 -27.50 3.41 11.89
CA GLN A 503 -28.73 4.10 12.28
C GLN A 503 -29.95 3.67 11.44
N THR A 504 -29.74 3.33 10.17
CA THR A 504 -30.83 2.99 9.24
C THR A 504 -31.17 1.50 9.23
N LEU A 505 -30.16 0.63 9.35
CA LEU A 505 -30.27 -0.82 9.12
C LEU A 505 -29.73 -1.66 10.29
N GLY A 506 -29.41 -1.05 11.42
CA GLY A 506 -28.87 -1.73 12.60
C GLY A 506 -27.47 -2.33 12.39
N LEU A 507 -27.08 -3.21 13.32
CA LEU A 507 -25.79 -3.90 13.27
C LEU A 507 -25.66 -4.82 12.06
N GLU A 508 -26.74 -5.45 11.61
CA GLU A 508 -26.71 -6.32 10.44
C GLU A 508 -26.35 -5.53 9.16
N GLY A 509 -26.96 -4.37 8.96
CA GLY A 509 -26.64 -3.49 7.84
C GLY A 509 -25.22 -2.93 7.91
N LEU A 510 -24.73 -2.61 9.11
CA LEU A 510 -23.34 -2.20 9.33
C LEU A 510 -22.36 -3.33 8.96
N ASN A 511 -22.61 -4.55 9.46
CA ASN A 511 -21.77 -5.72 9.17
C ASN A 511 -21.69 -5.97 7.65
N LYS A 512 -22.83 -5.91 6.93
CA LYS A 512 -22.87 -6.05 5.47
C LYS A 512 -22.05 -4.97 4.75
N GLU A 513 -22.09 -3.72 5.21
CA GLU A 513 -21.29 -2.62 4.66
C GLU A 513 -19.78 -2.87 4.87
N ILE A 514 -19.36 -3.20 6.09
CA ILE A 514 -17.95 -3.51 6.42
C ILE A 514 -17.44 -4.69 5.58
N ALA A 515 -18.22 -5.76 5.46
CA ALA A 515 -17.85 -6.93 4.67
C ALA A 515 -17.68 -6.58 3.18
N MET A 516 -18.51 -5.69 2.65
CA MET A 516 -18.40 -5.19 1.28
C MET A 516 -17.12 -4.36 1.07
N GLU A 517 -16.77 -3.49 2.02
CA GLU A 517 -15.56 -2.66 1.96
C GLU A 517 -14.28 -3.50 2.03
N LEU A 518 -14.19 -4.39 3.02
CA LEU A 518 -13.07 -5.31 3.16
C LEU A 518 -12.93 -6.22 1.93
N GLY A 519 -14.05 -6.59 1.29
CA GLY A 519 -14.05 -7.36 0.05
C GLY A 519 -13.50 -6.60 -1.17
N ARG A 520 -13.45 -5.26 -1.13
CA ARG A 520 -12.97 -4.39 -2.24
C ARG A 520 -11.71 -3.60 -1.91
N ILE A 521 -11.15 -3.76 -0.71
CA ILE A 521 -10.00 -2.99 -0.23
C ILE A 521 -8.76 -3.13 -1.14
N SER A 522 -8.62 -4.30 -1.78
CA SER A 522 -7.50 -4.65 -2.67
C SER A 522 -7.48 -3.90 -3.99
N SER A 523 -8.65 -3.48 -4.48
CA SER A 523 -8.78 -2.72 -5.73
C SER A 523 -8.99 -1.23 -5.49
N ARG A 524 -9.40 -0.82 -4.28
CA ARG A 524 -9.71 0.59 -3.96
C ARG A 524 -8.58 1.35 -3.29
N ASN A 525 -7.91 0.75 -2.30
CA ASN A 525 -6.98 1.48 -1.44
C ASN A 525 -5.56 0.95 -1.63
N LEU A 526 -5.33 -0.31 -1.26
CA LEU A 526 -3.98 -0.79 -0.96
C LEU A 526 -3.05 -0.82 -2.19
N GLY A 527 -3.57 -1.15 -3.38
CA GLY A 527 -2.79 -1.12 -4.62
C GLY A 527 -2.34 0.30 -5.01
N ARG A 528 -3.25 1.28 -4.94
CA ARG A 528 -2.93 2.71 -5.17
C ARG A 528 -1.87 3.18 -4.17
N ASP A 529 -2.09 2.88 -2.90
CA ASP A 529 -1.24 3.35 -1.80
C ASP A 529 0.18 2.77 -1.91
N ASP A 530 0.31 1.50 -2.28
CA ASP A 530 1.60 0.86 -2.58
C ASP A 530 2.32 1.52 -3.77
N ARG A 531 1.60 1.94 -4.82
CA ARG A 531 2.18 2.64 -5.98
C ARG A 531 2.68 4.04 -5.61
N VAL A 532 1.85 4.84 -4.95
CA VAL A 532 2.19 6.23 -4.61
C VAL A 532 3.30 6.32 -3.56
N ILE A 533 3.30 5.44 -2.55
CA ILE A 533 4.36 5.39 -1.54
C ILE A 533 5.65 4.84 -2.19
N GLY A 534 5.51 3.77 -2.99
CA GLY A 534 6.64 3.13 -3.66
C GLY A 534 7.38 4.03 -4.63
N ASP A 535 6.72 5.01 -5.25
CA ASP A 535 7.37 5.97 -6.16
C ASP A 535 8.49 6.80 -5.50
N HIS A 536 8.59 6.78 -4.17
CA HIS A 536 9.66 7.41 -3.40
C HIS A 536 10.74 6.43 -2.89
N GLY A 537 10.74 5.19 -3.36
CA GLY A 537 11.65 4.15 -2.87
C GLY A 537 11.37 3.82 -1.40
N LYS A 538 10.10 3.80 -1.01
CA LYS A 538 9.63 3.52 0.35
C LYS A 538 8.57 2.45 0.34
N GLU A 539 8.54 1.63 1.38
CA GLU A 539 7.58 0.57 1.57
C GLU A 539 6.35 1.08 2.33
N ALA A 540 5.17 0.90 1.72
CA ALA A 540 3.90 1.03 2.41
C ALA A 540 3.70 -0.16 3.36
N SER A 541 3.44 0.13 4.64
CA SER A 541 3.23 -0.87 5.67
C SER A 541 1.96 -0.56 6.46
N HIS A 542 1.02 -1.52 6.46
CA HIS A 542 -0.35 -1.32 6.95
C HIS A 542 -0.60 -2.18 8.21
N PRO A 543 -0.30 -1.72 9.44
CA PRO A 543 -0.49 -2.51 10.66
C PRO A 543 -1.94 -2.89 10.92
N VAL A 544 -2.87 -1.98 10.60
CA VAL A 544 -4.29 -2.16 10.90
C VAL A 544 -4.95 -3.10 9.90
N ALA A 545 -4.62 -2.99 8.59
CA ALA A 545 -5.17 -3.83 7.51
C ALA A 545 -4.81 -5.33 7.59
N LYS A 546 -4.30 -5.81 8.73
CA LYS A 546 -4.78 -7.02 9.40
C LYS A 546 -3.97 -7.31 10.66
N LEU A 547 -4.74 -7.51 11.71
CA LEU A 547 -4.40 -8.05 13.02
C LEU A 547 -4.47 -9.59 12.97
N ARG A 548 -3.39 -10.28 13.35
CA ARG A 548 -3.37 -11.72 13.62
C ARG A 548 -2.94 -11.93 15.06
#